data_AF-A0A2V6XPG0-F1
#
_entry.id   AF-A0A2V6XPG0-F1
#
_cell.length_a   1.000
_cell.length_b   1.000
_cell.length_c   1.000
_cell.angle_alpha   90.00
_cell.angle_beta   90.00
_cell.angle_gamma   90.00
#
_symmetry.space_group_name_H-M   'P 1'
#
loop_
_entity.id
_entity.type
_entity.pdbx_description
1 polymer ?
#
loop_
_entity_poly.entity_id
_entity_poly.type
_entity_poly.pdbx_seq_one_letter_code
_entity_poly.pdbx_strand_id
1 'polypeptide(L)'
;MEMLEGDPRSALACLTCHAPLAEQSPLVAEGNEVRPNPAHDGSLRAKGVPCAGCHVRGHERFGPPRRDGSLASGVARETLPHHGVTRTPAFLKSEFCGGCHQFAPDGFALNGKLLQSTYDEWKTSRFARAGVQCQDCHMPDRRHRWRGIHDADMVRSGLSITAKAGAVRYRPGDVALVTLRVTSTRIGHAFPTYVTPRVVLSAELLNDAGGVVPGSRRQKIIGREVALDLSREAFDTRLSPGRSATLVYRMKIPAAGMRARVA
;
A
#
# COMPACT_ATOMS: atom_id res chain seq x y z
N MET A 1 -7.65 -15.54 -16.90
CA MET A 1 -8.72 -16.27 -17.62
C MET A 1 -9.12 -17.47 -16.81
N GLU A 2 -8.15 -18.28 -16.36
CA GLU A 2 -8.37 -19.46 -15.52
C GLU A 2 -9.29 -19.25 -14.29
N MET A 3 -9.08 -18.22 -13.45
CA MET A 3 -9.94 -18.01 -12.28
C MET A 3 -11.37 -17.56 -12.62
N LEU A 4 -11.58 -16.83 -13.72
CA LEU A 4 -12.93 -16.47 -14.17
C LEU A 4 -13.73 -17.69 -14.66
N GLU A 5 -13.03 -18.72 -15.13
CA GLU A 5 -13.62 -19.96 -15.63
C GLU A 5 -13.80 -20.99 -14.50
N GLY A 6 -12.79 -21.14 -13.63
CA GLY A 6 -12.77 -22.14 -12.56
C GLY A 6 -13.44 -21.70 -11.24
N ASP A 7 -13.42 -20.41 -10.92
CA ASP A 7 -14.09 -19.85 -9.73
C ASP A 7 -14.58 -18.40 -10.00
N PRO A 8 -15.66 -18.26 -10.78
CA PRO A 8 -16.15 -16.95 -11.20
C PRO A 8 -16.58 -16.06 -10.03
N ARG A 9 -17.05 -16.63 -8.91
CA ARG A 9 -17.48 -15.86 -7.74
C ARG A 9 -16.30 -15.19 -7.06
N SER A 10 -15.23 -15.94 -6.80
CA SER A 10 -14.02 -15.36 -6.24
C SER A 10 -13.40 -14.36 -7.20
N ALA A 11 -13.44 -14.61 -8.51
CA ALA A 11 -12.96 -13.65 -9.50
C ALA A 11 -13.75 -12.32 -9.46
N LEU A 12 -15.09 -12.38 -9.35
CA LEU A 12 -15.94 -11.20 -9.20
C LEU A 12 -15.61 -10.41 -7.93
N ALA A 13 -15.32 -11.09 -6.82
CA ALA A 13 -14.91 -10.43 -5.58
C ALA A 13 -13.62 -9.61 -5.75
N CYS A 14 -12.68 -10.07 -6.57
CA CYS A 14 -11.47 -9.30 -6.91
C CYS A 14 -11.82 -8.02 -7.72
N LEU A 15 -12.77 -8.12 -8.65
CA LEU A 15 -13.16 -7.01 -9.53
C LEU A 15 -13.84 -5.88 -8.77
N THR A 16 -14.49 -6.15 -7.63
CA THR A 16 -15.06 -5.12 -6.75
C THR A 16 -14.07 -3.99 -6.43
N CYS A 17 -12.78 -4.31 -6.30
CA CYS A 17 -11.73 -3.32 -6.02
C CYS A 17 -10.91 -2.95 -7.26
N HIS A 18 -10.64 -3.90 -8.15
CA HIS A 18 -9.69 -3.73 -9.25
C HIS A 18 -10.33 -3.31 -10.59
N ALA A 19 -11.65 -3.43 -10.71
CA ALA A 19 -12.45 -3.03 -11.88
C ALA A 19 -13.89 -2.71 -11.43
N PRO A 20 -14.09 -1.65 -10.62
CA PRO A 20 -15.30 -1.45 -9.81
C PRO A 20 -16.54 -1.02 -10.58
N LEU A 21 -16.45 -0.76 -11.90
CA LEU A 21 -17.64 -0.49 -12.70
C LEU A 21 -18.28 -1.80 -13.14
N ALA A 22 -19.62 -1.84 -13.12
CA ALA A 22 -20.38 -3.03 -13.51
C ALA A 22 -20.01 -3.48 -14.95
N GLU A 23 -19.82 -2.53 -15.86
CA GLU A 23 -19.52 -2.74 -17.27
C GLU A 23 -18.10 -3.28 -17.52
N GLN A 24 -17.18 -3.18 -16.54
CA GLN A 24 -15.82 -3.71 -16.70
C GLN A 24 -15.77 -5.24 -16.57
N SER A 25 -16.74 -5.85 -15.88
CA SER A 25 -16.76 -7.29 -15.66
C SER A 25 -17.50 -8.02 -16.79
N PRO A 26 -16.93 -9.11 -17.35
CA PRO A 26 -17.63 -9.94 -18.33
C PRO A 26 -18.76 -10.78 -17.71
N LEU A 27 -18.80 -10.90 -16.39
CA LEU A 27 -19.78 -11.67 -15.64
C LEU A 27 -20.48 -10.79 -14.60
N VAL A 28 -21.71 -11.15 -14.25
CA VAL A 28 -22.46 -10.57 -13.14
C VAL A 28 -23.04 -11.70 -12.27
N ALA A 29 -23.07 -11.48 -10.96
CA ALA A 29 -23.69 -12.40 -10.01
C ALA A 29 -25.08 -11.89 -9.61
N GLU A 30 -26.08 -12.75 -9.70
CA GLU A 30 -27.45 -12.50 -9.23
C GLU A 30 -27.86 -13.64 -8.31
N GLY A 31 -27.93 -13.35 -7.01
CA GLY A 31 -28.08 -14.39 -5.99
C GLY A 31 -26.94 -15.41 -6.05
N ASN A 32 -27.28 -16.68 -6.28
CA ASN A 32 -26.32 -17.79 -6.40
C ASN A 32 -25.86 -18.08 -7.83
N GLU A 33 -26.44 -17.42 -8.84
CA GLU A 33 -26.08 -17.63 -10.24
C GLU A 33 -25.06 -16.61 -10.74
N VAL A 34 -24.21 -17.05 -11.66
CA VAL A 34 -23.29 -16.18 -12.40
C VAL A 34 -23.60 -16.31 -13.88
N ARG A 35 -23.76 -15.18 -14.56
CA ARG A 35 -24.12 -15.12 -15.98
C ARG A 35 -23.28 -14.09 -16.74
N PRO A 36 -23.19 -14.20 -18.08
CA PRO A 36 -22.59 -13.15 -18.91
C PRO A 36 -23.24 -11.80 -18.64
N ASN A 37 -22.42 -10.77 -18.52
CA ASN A 37 -22.90 -9.41 -18.27
C ASN A 37 -23.26 -8.71 -19.60
N PRO A 38 -24.54 -8.39 -19.85
CA PRO A 38 -24.96 -7.74 -21.09
C PRO A 38 -24.45 -6.30 -21.20
N ALA A 39 -24.08 -5.67 -20.09
CA ALA A 39 -23.50 -4.33 -20.06
C ALA A 39 -21.96 -4.35 -20.21
N HIS A 40 -21.35 -5.52 -20.44
CA HIS A 40 -19.89 -5.61 -20.52
C HIS A 40 -19.33 -4.82 -21.70
N ASP A 41 -18.38 -3.94 -21.41
CA ASP A 41 -17.54 -3.28 -22.39
C ASP A 41 -16.08 -3.70 -22.19
N GLY A 42 -15.59 -4.53 -23.11
CA GLY A 42 -14.21 -5.03 -23.09
C GLY A 42 -13.16 -3.91 -23.15
N SER A 43 -13.48 -2.74 -23.69
CA SER A 43 -12.57 -1.60 -23.75
C SER A 43 -12.29 -0.98 -22.37
N LEU A 44 -13.20 -1.19 -21.40
CA LEU A 44 -13.07 -0.67 -20.03
C LEU A 44 -12.26 -1.60 -19.12
N ARG A 45 -12.06 -2.85 -19.50
CA ARG A 45 -11.38 -3.87 -18.68
C ARG A 45 -9.98 -3.43 -18.24
N ALA A 46 -9.22 -2.84 -19.14
CA ALA A 46 -7.84 -2.39 -18.87
C ALA A 46 -7.76 -1.03 -18.14
N LYS A 47 -8.89 -0.39 -17.82
CA LYS A 47 -8.92 0.95 -17.22
C LYS A 47 -8.74 0.94 -15.69
N GLY A 48 -8.69 -0.24 -15.06
CA GLY A 48 -8.48 -0.38 -13.61
C GLY A 48 -9.58 0.33 -12.83
N VAL A 49 -9.22 1.32 -12.00
CA VAL A 49 -10.14 2.15 -11.23
C VAL A 49 -10.36 3.50 -11.94
N PRO A 50 -11.42 3.68 -12.75
CA PRO A 50 -11.72 4.93 -13.42
C PRO A 50 -12.42 5.94 -12.48
N CYS A 51 -12.54 7.20 -12.93
CA CYS A 51 -13.20 8.28 -12.16
C CYS A 51 -14.60 7.89 -11.64
N ALA A 52 -15.39 7.23 -12.49
CA ALA A 52 -16.74 6.79 -12.15
C ALA A 52 -16.78 5.77 -11.01
N GLY A 53 -15.69 5.00 -10.82
CA GLY A 53 -15.58 4.02 -9.73
C GLY A 53 -15.72 4.66 -8.35
N CYS A 54 -15.33 5.92 -8.19
CA CYS A 54 -15.50 6.69 -6.96
C CYS A 54 -16.61 7.74 -7.04
N HIS A 55 -16.78 8.36 -8.20
CA HIS A 55 -17.59 9.58 -8.34
C HIS A 55 -18.99 9.36 -8.90
N VAL A 56 -19.36 8.14 -9.35
CA VAL A 56 -20.68 7.90 -9.96
C VAL A 56 -21.42 6.76 -9.25
N ARG A 57 -22.67 7.00 -8.88
CA ARG A 57 -23.59 5.98 -8.33
C ARG A 57 -25.00 6.27 -8.84
N GLY A 58 -25.68 5.29 -9.44
CA GLY A 58 -27.02 5.48 -9.99
C GLY A 58 -27.12 6.63 -11.00
N HIS A 59 -26.10 6.81 -11.85
CA HIS A 59 -25.96 7.94 -12.80
C HIS A 59 -25.84 9.33 -12.17
N GLU A 60 -25.79 9.45 -10.85
CA GLU A 60 -25.49 10.69 -10.15
C GLU A 60 -24.00 10.85 -9.88
N ARG A 61 -23.53 12.11 -9.82
CA ARG A 61 -22.14 12.45 -9.57
C ARG A 61 -21.94 12.90 -8.15
N PHE A 62 -20.95 12.36 -7.47
CA PHE A 62 -20.61 12.69 -6.10
C PHE A 62 -19.19 13.25 -5.99
N GLY A 63 -18.93 14.05 -4.97
CA GLY A 63 -17.59 14.55 -4.73
C GLY A 63 -17.44 15.28 -3.40
N PRO A 64 -16.22 15.78 -3.11
CA PRO A 64 -15.98 16.49 -1.87
C PRO A 64 -16.75 17.82 -1.81
N PRO A 65 -16.88 18.41 -0.60
CA PRO A 65 -17.25 19.81 -0.44
C PRO A 65 -16.38 20.71 -1.32
N ARG A 66 -16.83 21.93 -1.64
CA ARG A 66 -15.96 22.92 -2.28
C ARG A 66 -14.77 23.29 -1.38
N ARG A 67 -13.81 24.05 -1.89
CA ARG A 67 -12.61 24.44 -1.10
C ARG A 67 -12.98 25.37 0.07
N ASP A 68 -14.04 26.14 -0.08
CA ASP A 68 -14.64 26.96 0.97
C ASP A 68 -15.50 26.16 1.97
N GLY A 69 -15.59 24.83 1.81
CA GLY A 69 -16.39 23.95 2.67
C GLY A 69 -17.87 23.84 2.27
N SER A 70 -18.35 24.62 1.30
CA SER A 70 -19.76 24.59 0.90
C SER A 70 -20.17 23.28 0.22
N LEU A 71 -21.40 22.84 0.49
CA LEU A 71 -22.01 21.64 -0.11
C LEU A 71 -22.97 21.99 -1.25
N ALA A 72 -23.81 23.01 -1.07
CA ALA A 72 -24.87 23.37 -1.99
C ALA A 72 -24.34 24.04 -3.25
N SER A 73 -24.94 23.76 -4.40
CA SER A 73 -24.79 24.61 -5.59
C SER A 73 -25.74 25.80 -5.47
N GLY A 74 -25.28 27.01 -5.77
CA GLY A 74 -26.15 28.21 -5.84
C GLY A 74 -27.06 28.25 -7.08
N VAL A 75 -27.11 27.16 -7.84
CA VAL A 75 -27.87 26.99 -9.08
C VAL A 75 -28.67 25.70 -8.96
N ALA A 76 -29.93 25.73 -9.44
CA ALA A 76 -30.83 24.57 -9.48
C ALA A 76 -30.16 23.38 -10.20
N ARG A 77 -30.39 22.15 -9.72
CA ARG A 77 -29.65 20.99 -10.23
C ARG A 77 -30.07 20.63 -11.65
N GLU A 78 -31.35 20.83 -11.96
CA GLU A 78 -32.00 20.51 -13.22
C GLU A 78 -31.44 21.35 -14.38
N THR A 79 -30.91 22.54 -14.07
CA THR A 79 -30.30 23.44 -15.05
C THR A 79 -28.81 23.18 -15.25
N LEU A 80 -28.20 22.31 -14.43
CA LEU A 80 -26.78 21.97 -14.57
C LEU A 80 -26.63 20.78 -15.52
N PRO A 81 -25.56 20.73 -16.34
CA PRO A 81 -25.19 19.52 -17.06
C PRO A 81 -25.18 18.35 -16.09
N HIS A 82 -25.75 17.22 -16.52
CA HIS A 82 -25.63 15.98 -15.77
C HIS A 82 -26.24 16.01 -14.35
N HIS A 83 -27.20 16.91 -14.11
CA HIS A 83 -27.82 17.16 -12.80
C HIS A 83 -26.83 17.58 -11.71
N GLY A 84 -25.69 18.17 -12.10
CA GLY A 84 -24.68 18.67 -11.18
C GLY A 84 -23.95 17.59 -10.38
N VAL A 85 -23.42 17.99 -9.20
CA VAL A 85 -22.67 17.12 -8.28
C VAL A 85 -23.30 17.18 -6.89
N THR A 86 -23.52 16.02 -6.28
CA THR A 86 -23.90 15.87 -4.88
C THR A 86 -22.63 15.89 -4.03
N ARG A 87 -22.45 16.94 -3.22
CA ARG A 87 -21.25 17.12 -2.41
C ARG A 87 -21.43 16.53 -1.02
N THR A 88 -20.45 15.78 -0.56
CA THR A 88 -20.49 15.13 0.75
C THR A 88 -19.12 15.12 1.42
N PRO A 89 -19.03 15.42 2.74
CA PRO A 89 -17.80 15.30 3.51
C PRO A 89 -17.18 13.90 3.50
N ALA A 90 -17.93 12.85 3.14
CA ALA A 90 -17.41 11.47 3.08
C ALA A 90 -16.16 11.33 2.18
N PHE A 91 -16.04 12.14 1.11
CA PHE A 91 -14.84 12.15 0.25
C PHE A 91 -13.58 12.67 0.96
N LEU A 92 -13.72 13.26 2.15
CA LEU A 92 -12.61 13.73 2.99
C LEU A 92 -12.35 12.80 4.17
N LYS A 93 -12.90 11.57 4.16
CA LYS A 93 -12.82 10.60 5.26
C LYS A 93 -12.17 9.30 4.78
N SER A 94 -11.28 8.72 5.58
CA SER A 94 -10.59 7.46 5.25
C SER A 94 -11.54 6.28 5.08
N GLU A 95 -12.71 6.33 5.73
CA GLU A 95 -13.82 5.39 5.59
C GLU A 95 -14.18 5.14 4.13
N PHE A 96 -14.13 6.20 3.30
CA PHE A 96 -14.38 6.10 1.86
C PHE A 96 -13.40 5.15 1.17
N CYS A 97 -12.13 5.17 1.57
CA CYS A 97 -11.10 4.28 1.04
C CYS A 97 -11.26 2.84 1.55
N GLY A 98 -11.89 2.67 2.72
CA GLY A 98 -12.12 1.37 3.36
C GLY A 98 -12.95 0.41 2.51
N GLY A 99 -13.82 0.91 1.63
CA GLY A 99 -14.62 0.06 0.73
C GLY A 99 -13.79 -0.87 -0.19
N CYS A 100 -12.52 -0.54 -0.44
CA CYS A 100 -11.58 -1.41 -1.16
C CYS A 100 -10.35 -1.78 -0.34
N HIS A 101 -9.92 -0.90 0.58
CA HIS A 101 -8.71 -1.08 1.40
C HIS A 101 -8.98 -1.76 2.76
N GLN A 102 -10.14 -2.41 2.89
CA GLN A 102 -10.52 -3.26 4.01
C GLN A 102 -11.36 -4.42 3.48
N PHE A 103 -10.90 -5.65 3.71
CA PHE A 103 -11.77 -6.79 3.50
C PHE A 103 -12.81 -6.88 4.62
N ALA A 104 -13.95 -7.49 4.29
CA ALA A 104 -14.99 -7.76 5.26
C ALA A 104 -14.46 -8.65 6.40
N PRO A 105 -15.06 -8.63 7.60
CA PRO A 105 -14.59 -9.40 8.75
C PRO A 105 -14.53 -10.92 8.51
N ASP A 106 -15.37 -11.44 7.62
CA ASP A 106 -15.43 -12.83 7.17
C ASP A 106 -14.56 -13.11 5.94
N GLY A 107 -13.80 -12.11 5.47
CA GLY A 107 -12.89 -12.24 4.35
C GLY A 107 -11.70 -13.14 4.64
N PHE A 108 -10.94 -13.47 3.59
CA PHE A 108 -9.80 -14.37 3.71
C PHE A 108 -8.73 -13.81 4.67
N ALA A 109 -8.43 -14.59 5.70
CA ALA A 109 -7.48 -14.24 6.76
C ALA A 109 -6.45 -15.34 6.98
N LEU A 110 -5.22 -14.94 7.29
CA LEU A 110 -4.13 -15.81 7.72
C LEU A 110 -3.60 -15.31 9.06
N ASN A 111 -3.43 -16.24 10.01
CA ASN A 111 -3.01 -15.92 11.39
C ASN A 111 -3.87 -14.80 12.03
N GLY A 112 -5.19 -14.85 11.82
CA GLY A 112 -6.14 -13.86 12.34
C GLY A 112 -6.07 -12.47 11.69
N LYS A 113 -5.35 -12.33 10.56
CA LYS A 113 -5.20 -11.06 9.83
C LYS A 113 -5.71 -11.20 8.40
N LEU A 114 -6.65 -10.33 8.02
CA LEU A 114 -7.14 -10.21 6.65
C LEU A 114 -5.97 -9.93 5.68
N LEU A 115 -6.10 -10.37 4.43
CA LEU A 115 -5.09 -10.06 3.40
C LEU A 115 -5.04 -8.56 3.07
N GLN A 116 -6.18 -7.88 3.19
CA GLN A 116 -6.33 -6.44 3.04
C GLN A 116 -6.98 -5.88 4.31
N SER A 117 -6.19 -5.17 5.12
CA SER A 117 -6.63 -4.63 6.41
C SER A 117 -6.15 -3.19 6.63
N THR A 118 -5.80 -2.48 5.55
CA THR A 118 -5.13 -1.16 5.62
C THR A 118 -5.95 -0.15 6.40
N TYR A 119 -7.27 -0.15 6.23
CA TYR A 119 -8.15 0.77 6.95
C TYR A 119 -8.11 0.54 8.46
N ASP A 120 -8.21 -0.71 8.93
CA ASP A 120 -8.15 -1.01 10.37
C ASP A 120 -6.75 -0.76 10.97
N GLU A 121 -5.70 -1.03 10.19
CA GLU A 121 -4.33 -0.64 10.54
C GLU A 121 -4.20 0.88 10.73
N TRP A 122 -4.83 1.67 9.85
CA TRP A 122 -4.91 3.13 9.99
C TRP A 122 -5.74 3.55 11.19
N LYS A 123 -6.93 2.97 11.36
CA LYS A 123 -7.92 3.33 12.38
C LYS A 123 -7.36 3.18 13.80
N THR A 124 -6.52 2.19 14.03
CA THR A 124 -5.85 1.93 15.31
C THR A 124 -4.61 2.79 15.54
N SER A 125 -4.14 3.51 14.52
CA SER A 125 -2.92 4.32 14.56
C SER A 125 -3.11 5.68 15.25
N ARG A 126 -1.99 6.34 15.55
CA ARG A 126 -2.01 7.74 16.01
C ARG A 126 -2.52 8.72 14.95
N PHE A 127 -2.49 8.36 13.67
CA PHE A 127 -2.91 9.23 12.58
C PHE A 127 -4.42 9.37 12.53
N ALA A 128 -5.15 8.26 12.70
CA ALA A 128 -6.60 8.31 12.86
C ALA A 128 -7.01 9.15 14.09
N ARG A 129 -6.33 8.95 15.24
CA ARG A 129 -6.57 9.77 16.45
C ARG A 129 -6.27 11.26 16.25
N ALA A 130 -5.27 11.58 15.43
CA ALA A 130 -4.92 12.96 15.08
C ALA A 130 -5.78 13.53 13.93
N GLY A 131 -6.77 12.78 13.43
CA GLY A 131 -7.62 13.21 12.34
C GLY A 131 -6.97 13.21 10.95
N VAL A 132 -5.74 12.70 10.81
CA VAL A 132 -5.04 12.60 9.52
C VAL A 132 -5.64 11.47 8.69
N GLN A 133 -6.22 11.83 7.55
CA GLN A 133 -6.95 10.94 6.65
C GLN A 133 -6.04 10.37 5.55
N CYS A 134 -6.49 9.30 4.90
CA CYS A 134 -5.82 8.73 3.73
C CYS A 134 -5.54 9.79 2.65
N GLN A 135 -6.51 10.67 2.42
CA GLN A 135 -6.48 11.72 1.41
C GLN A 135 -5.38 12.76 1.67
N ASP A 136 -5.04 13.03 2.94
CA ASP A 136 -4.04 14.05 3.29
C ASP A 136 -2.64 13.69 2.78
N CYS A 137 -2.34 12.38 2.71
CA CYS A 137 -1.07 11.85 2.21
C CYS A 137 -1.16 11.39 0.74
N HIS A 138 -2.22 10.66 0.37
CA HIS A 138 -2.31 10.01 -0.95
C HIS A 138 -3.03 10.87 -2.00
N MET A 139 -3.80 11.88 -1.59
CA MET A 139 -4.49 12.82 -2.47
C MET A 139 -4.21 14.28 -2.11
N PRO A 140 -2.92 14.68 -1.96
CA PRO A 140 -2.58 16.02 -1.51
C PRO A 140 -3.15 17.05 -2.50
N ASP A 141 -3.74 18.10 -1.95
CA ASP A 141 -4.44 19.13 -2.72
C ASP A 141 -5.54 18.58 -3.65
N ARG A 142 -6.22 17.49 -3.23
CA ARG A 142 -7.27 16.79 -3.98
C ARG A 142 -6.79 16.21 -5.32
N ARG A 143 -5.48 15.99 -5.47
CA ARG A 143 -4.90 15.41 -6.69
C ARG A 143 -4.96 13.88 -6.60
N HIS A 144 -5.47 13.23 -7.64
CA HIS A 144 -5.55 11.77 -7.76
C HIS A 144 -4.17 11.14 -8.06
N ARG A 145 -3.20 11.32 -7.16
CA ARG A 145 -1.82 10.85 -7.32
C ARG A 145 -1.64 9.44 -6.79
N TRP A 146 -2.25 9.14 -5.64
CA TRP A 146 -2.27 7.81 -5.00
C TRP A 146 -0.90 7.13 -4.93
N ARG A 147 0.16 7.92 -4.74
CA ARG A 147 1.52 7.39 -4.65
C ARG A 147 1.59 6.43 -3.48
N GLY A 148 2.24 5.30 -3.69
CA GLY A 148 2.40 4.24 -2.69
C GLY A 148 3.79 3.64 -2.78
N ILE A 149 3.90 2.33 -2.55
CA ILE A 149 5.18 1.62 -2.52
C ILE A 149 5.96 1.67 -3.85
N HIS A 150 5.28 1.91 -4.98
CA HIS A 150 5.90 2.03 -6.30
C HIS A 150 6.54 3.41 -6.56
N ASP A 151 6.38 4.38 -5.67
CA ASP A 151 6.99 5.71 -5.77
C ASP A 151 8.07 5.86 -4.68
N ALA A 152 9.33 5.94 -5.09
CA ALA A 152 10.46 5.94 -4.16
C ALA A 152 10.45 7.14 -3.22
N ASP A 153 10.00 8.31 -3.68
CA ASP A 153 9.96 9.52 -2.87
C ASP A 153 8.83 9.46 -1.84
N MET A 154 7.68 8.90 -2.21
CA MET A 154 6.59 8.60 -1.29
C MET A 154 7.08 7.65 -0.18
N VAL A 155 7.76 6.56 -0.54
CA VAL A 155 8.31 5.61 0.44
C VAL A 155 9.29 6.30 1.38
N ARG A 156 10.27 7.05 0.84
CA ARG A 156 11.25 7.78 1.66
C ARG A 156 10.59 8.80 2.58
N SER A 157 9.56 9.52 2.10
CA SER A 157 8.85 10.51 2.91
C SER A 157 8.13 9.92 4.14
N GLY A 158 7.80 8.63 4.09
CA GLY A 158 7.17 7.88 5.17
C GLY A 158 8.13 7.38 6.25
N LEU A 159 9.43 7.40 5.99
CA LEU A 159 10.43 6.70 6.80
C LEU A 159 11.49 7.65 7.36
N SER A 160 11.97 7.33 8.55
CA SER A 160 13.26 7.81 9.03
C SER A 160 14.28 6.69 8.92
N ILE A 161 15.36 6.93 8.20
CA ILE A 161 16.43 5.96 7.97
C ILE A 161 17.71 6.51 8.58
N THR A 162 18.35 5.74 9.45
CA THR A 162 19.60 6.13 10.11
C THR A 162 20.61 5.00 10.01
N ALA A 163 21.85 5.35 9.69
CA ALA A 163 22.98 4.43 9.72
C ALA A 163 24.02 4.97 10.70
N LYS A 164 24.50 4.11 11.59
CA LYS A 164 25.56 4.45 12.56
C LYS A 164 26.66 3.40 12.53
N ALA A 165 27.89 3.83 12.30
CA ALA A 165 29.07 2.98 12.46
C ALA A 165 29.58 3.05 13.90
N GLY A 166 30.13 1.95 14.42
CA GLY A 166 30.74 1.90 15.74
C GLY A 166 32.10 2.64 15.81
N ALA A 167 32.78 2.76 14.67
CA ALA A 167 34.00 3.53 14.49
C ALA A 167 34.09 4.06 13.05
N VAL A 168 34.90 5.11 12.86
CA VAL A 168 35.13 5.72 11.52
C VAL A 168 36.06 4.86 10.66
N ARG A 169 36.98 4.12 11.29
CA ARG A 169 37.94 3.24 10.64
C ARG A 169 38.13 1.96 11.44
N TYR A 170 38.43 0.89 10.74
CA TYR A 170 38.72 -0.43 11.28
C TYR A 170 40.02 -0.96 10.67
N ARG A 171 40.80 -1.71 11.45
CA ARG A 171 42.01 -2.40 11.00
C ARG A 171 41.67 -3.83 10.57
N PRO A 172 42.51 -4.46 9.74
CA PRO A 172 42.41 -5.90 9.48
C PRO A 172 42.39 -6.67 10.81
N GLY A 173 41.44 -7.60 10.94
CA GLY A 173 41.20 -8.35 12.17
C GLY A 173 40.12 -7.77 13.09
N ASP A 174 39.82 -6.47 13.00
CA ASP A 174 38.76 -5.84 13.80
C ASP A 174 37.37 -6.34 13.38
N VAL A 175 36.40 -6.22 14.29
CA VAL A 175 34.99 -6.45 13.98
C VAL A 175 34.30 -5.11 13.71
N ALA A 176 33.99 -4.84 12.45
CA ALA A 176 33.19 -3.70 12.07
C ALA A 176 31.76 -3.85 12.56
N LEU A 177 31.21 -2.78 13.12
CA LEU A 177 29.84 -2.68 13.59
C LEU A 177 29.13 -1.54 12.84
N VAL A 178 28.09 -1.87 12.08
CA VAL A 178 27.22 -0.88 11.45
C VAL A 178 25.77 -1.18 11.82
N THR A 179 25.04 -0.18 12.27
CA THR A 179 23.62 -0.30 12.59
C THR A 179 22.82 0.49 11.58
N LEU A 180 21.99 -0.19 10.79
CA LEU A 180 21.00 0.43 9.91
C LEU A 180 19.62 0.30 10.57
N ARG A 181 18.98 1.42 10.85
CA ARG A 181 17.64 1.48 11.46
C ARG A 181 16.68 2.22 10.55
N VAL A 182 15.52 1.61 10.32
CA VAL A 182 14.39 2.19 9.60
C VAL A 182 13.20 2.30 10.55
N THR A 183 12.57 3.46 10.60
CA THR A 183 11.39 3.74 11.43
C THR A 183 10.23 4.21 10.56
N SER A 184 9.05 3.64 10.78
CA SER A 184 7.80 4.05 10.14
C SER A 184 7.29 5.36 10.79
N THR A 185 7.76 6.51 10.30
CA THR A 185 7.55 7.80 10.96
C THR A 185 6.34 8.55 10.44
N ARG A 186 5.98 8.43 9.16
CA ARG A 186 4.86 9.18 8.57
C ARG A 186 3.82 8.31 7.88
N ILE A 187 3.73 7.04 8.29
CA ILE A 187 2.84 6.04 7.69
C ILE A 187 1.76 5.65 8.71
N GLY A 188 0.50 5.80 8.28
CA GLY A 188 -0.68 5.58 9.12
C GLY A 188 -1.06 4.13 9.32
N HIS A 189 -0.61 3.23 8.47
CA HIS A 189 -0.93 1.80 8.48
C HIS A 189 0.35 0.96 8.60
N ALA A 190 0.27 -0.37 8.53
CA ALA A 190 1.47 -1.20 8.52
C ALA A 190 2.34 -0.89 7.29
N PHE A 191 3.66 -0.94 7.45
CA PHE A 191 4.60 -0.68 6.36
C PHE A 191 5.46 -1.89 6.04
N PRO A 192 5.43 -2.38 4.78
CA PRO A 192 4.36 -2.13 3.80
C PRO A 192 3.06 -2.83 4.24
N THR A 193 1.87 -2.36 3.83
CA THR A 193 0.59 -2.89 4.37
C THR A 193 0.17 -4.23 3.75
N TYR A 194 0.33 -4.42 2.44
CA TYR A 194 -0.10 -5.64 1.75
C TYR A 194 0.93 -6.79 1.85
N VAL A 195 0.55 -7.97 1.37
CA VAL A 195 1.40 -9.20 1.36
C VAL A 195 2.46 -9.22 0.23
N THR A 196 2.24 -8.48 -0.86
CA THR A 196 3.14 -8.51 -2.02
C THR A 196 4.44 -7.71 -1.85
N PRO A 197 4.42 -6.45 -1.38
CA PRO A 197 5.65 -5.67 -1.23
C PRO A 197 6.51 -6.13 -0.05
N ARG A 198 7.83 -6.05 -0.23
CA ARG A 198 8.80 -6.20 0.87
C ARG A 198 9.87 -5.11 0.79
N VAL A 199 10.39 -4.73 1.95
CA VAL A 199 11.55 -3.84 2.07
C VAL A 199 12.70 -4.65 2.66
N VAL A 200 13.88 -4.53 2.06
CA VAL A 200 15.06 -5.28 2.48
C VAL A 200 16.12 -4.30 2.95
N LEU A 201 16.43 -4.35 4.24
CA LEU A 201 17.59 -3.68 4.80
C LEU A 201 18.79 -4.58 4.51
N SER A 202 19.87 -4.02 3.99
CA SER A 202 21.06 -4.75 3.59
C SER A 202 22.34 -4.05 4.04
N ALA A 203 23.34 -4.85 4.38
CA ALA A 203 24.68 -4.38 4.70
C ALA A 203 25.71 -5.38 4.16
N GLU A 204 26.79 -4.88 3.56
CA GLU A 204 27.86 -5.71 2.99
C GLU A 204 29.20 -4.98 2.97
N LEU A 205 30.29 -5.74 2.84
CA LEU A 205 31.62 -5.19 2.64
C LEU A 205 31.93 -5.10 1.16
N LEU A 206 32.55 -3.99 0.76
CA LEU A 206 33.12 -3.77 -0.55
C LEU A 206 34.65 -3.79 -0.43
N ASN A 207 35.32 -4.40 -1.41
CA ASN A 207 36.77 -4.32 -1.58
C ASN A 207 37.17 -2.99 -2.23
N ASP A 208 38.48 -2.77 -2.40
CA ASP A 208 39.04 -1.53 -2.97
C ASP A 208 38.59 -1.26 -4.41
N ALA A 209 38.25 -2.31 -5.15
CA ALA A 209 37.69 -2.23 -6.50
C ALA A 209 36.16 -2.00 -6.51
N GLY A 210 35.52 -1.86 -5.34
CA GLY A 210 34.07 -1.67 -5.20
C GLY A 210 33.24 -2.95 -5.32
N GLY A 211 33.88 -4.12 -5.48
CA GLY A 211 33.22 -5.42 -5.53
C GLY A 211 32.77 -5.91 -4.15
N VAL A 212 31.61 -6.57 -4.09
CA VAL A 212 31.10 -7.15 -2.83
C VAL A 212 31.98 -8.30 -2.39
N VAL A 213 32.45 -8.27 -1.14
CA VAL A 213 33.19 -9.38 -0.54
C VAL A 213 32.25 -10.58 -0.35
N PRO A 214 32.58 -11.77 -0.90
CA PRO A 214 31.73 -12.96 -0.78
C PRO A 214 31.39 -13.30 0.67
N GLY A 215 30.13 -13.69 0.92
CA GLY A 215 29.65 -14.04 2.26
C GLY A 215 29.51 -12.86 3.24
N SER A 216 29.87 -11.63 2.82
CA SER A 216 29.78 -10.46 3.70
C SER A 216 28.38 -9.88 3.80
N ARG A 217 27.47 -10.15 2.85
CA ARG A 217 26.12 -9.57 2.83
C ARG A 217 25.27 -10.10 3.98
N ARG A 218 24.55 -9.20 4.66
CA ARG A 218 23.50 -9.51 5.65
C ARG A 218 22.26 -8.72 5.29
N GLN A 219 21.10 -9.33 5.53
CA GLN A 219 19.81 -8.72 5.19
C GLN A 219 18.78 -8.90 6.31
N LYS A 220 17.85 -7.97 6.38
CA LYS A 220 16.64 -8.06 7.20
C LYS A 220 15.44 -7.63 6.36
N ILE A 221 14.42 -8.48 6.31
CA ILE A 221 13.20 -8.22 5.55
C ILE A 221 12.16 -7.57 6.48
N ILE A 222 11.51 -6.54 5.95
CA ILE A 222 10.28 -5.93 6.48
C ILE A 222 9.18 -6.22 5.47
N GLY A 223 8.22 -7.06 5.84
CA GLY A 223 7.13 -7.45 4.96
C GLY A 223 6.32 -8.59 5.56
N ARG A 224 5.26 -8.98 4.87
CA ARG A 224 4.43 -10.13 5.22
C ARG A 224 4.49 -11.13 4.08
N GLU A 225 5.11 -12.27 4.30
CA GLU A 225 5.28 -13.30 3.27
C GLU A 225 4.26 -14.41 3.48
N VAL A 226 3.50 -14.69 2.42
CA VAL A 226 2.48 -15.74 2.38
C VAL A 226 2.80 -16.68 1.23
N ALA A 227 2.42 -17.96 1.36
CA ALA A 227 2.55 -18.92 0.27
C ALA A 227 1.68 -18.49 -0.93
N LEU A 228 2.08 -18.86 -2.15
CA LEU A 228 1.37 -18.46 -3.38
C LEU A 228 -0.05 -19.02 -3.46
N ASP A 229 -0.28 -20.17 -2.84
CA ASP A 229 -1.58 -20.80 -2.67
C ASP A 229 -2.38 -20.24 -1.48
N LEU A 230 -1.83 -19.22 -0.80
CA LEU A 230 -2.38 -18.58 0.39
C LEU A 230 -2.62 -19.55 1.56
N SER A 231 -2.02 -20.74 1.57
CA SER A 231 -2.25 -21.76 2.61
C SER A 231 -1.65 -21.39 3.96
N ARG A 232 -0.59 -20.57 3.98
CA ARG A 232 0.14 -20.21 5.19
C ARG A 232 0.85 -18.87 5.08
N GLU A 233 1.02 -18.21 6.21
CA GLU A 233 1.94 -17.10 6.40
C GLU A 233 3.30 -17.63 6.88
N ALA A 234 4.36 -17.28 6.16
CA ALA A 234 5.73 -17.66 6.52
C ALA A 234 6.30 -16.74 7.60
N PHE A 235 6.09 -15.43 7.46
CA PHE A 235 6.44 -14.43 8.48
C PHE A 235 5.66 -13.12 8.27
N ASP A 236 5.59 -12.31 9.31
CA ASP A 236 5.13 -10.92 9.24
C ASP A 236 6.05 -10.04 10.10
N THR A 237 6.89 -9.26 9.42
CA THR A 237 7.84 -8.30 10.01
C THR A 237 7.50 -6.87 9.61
N ARG A 238 6.27 -6.63 9.11
CA ARG A 238 5.79 -5.28 8.76
C ARG A 238 5.91 -4.34 9.95
N LEU A 239 6.16 -3.07 9.68
CA LEU A 239 6.27 -2.04 10.71
C LEU A 239 4.92 -1.38 10.94
N SER A 240 4.33 -1.59 12.11
CA SER A 240 3.21 -0.75 12.56
C SER A 240 3.65 0.73 12.68
N PRO A 241 2.71 1.70 12.65
CA PRO A 241 3.03 3.12 12.76
C PRO A 241 3.91 3.45 13.98
N GLY A 242 5.05 4.12 13.75
CA GLY A 242 6.03 4.47 14.78
C GLY A 242 7.02 3.36 15.15
N ARG A 243 6.85 2.13 14.66
CA ARG A 243 7.77 1.02 14.93
C ARG A 243 9.01 1.10 14.05
N SER A 244 10.07 0.42 14.52
CA SER A 244 11.37 0.40 13.84
C SER A 244 11.85 -1.01 13.60
N ALA A 245 12.59 -1.20 12.51
CA ALA A 245 13.44 -2.36 12.28
C ALA A 245 14.90 -1.93 12.28
N THR A 246 15.75 -2.79 12.83
CA THR A 246 17.19 -2.55 12.89
C THR A 246 17.93 -3.77 12.33
N LEU A 247 18.85 -3.53 11.39
CA LEU A 247 19.88 -4.45 10.95
C LEU A 247 21.19 -4.08 11.66
N VAL A 248 21.69 -4.99 12.49
CA VAL A 248 23.00 -4.87 13.12
C VAL A 248 23.98 -5.71 12.31
N TYR A 249 24.90 -5.02 11.63
CA TYR A 249 25.94 -5.62 10.82
C TYR A 249 27.22 -5.76 11.62
N ARG A 250 27.65 -7.00 11.85
CA ARG A 250 28.92 -7.34 12.51
C ARG A 250 29.76 -8.16 11.55
N MET A 251 30.93 -7.67 11.18
CA MET A 251 31.79 -8.35 10.21
C MET A 251 33.25 -8.16 10.56
N LYS A 252 34.01 -9.27 10.59
CA LYS A 252 35.47 -9.21 10.74
C LYS A 252 36.05 -8.63 9.46
N ILE A 253 36.93 -7.63 9.58
CA ILE A 253 37.58 -6.98 8.44
C ILE A 253 38.74 -7.87 7.95
N PRO A 254 38.65 -8.45 6.74
CA PRO A 254 39.67 -9.37 6.24
C PRO A 254 40.95 -8.66 5.79
N ALA A 255 40.85 -7.48 5.19
CA ALA A 255 41.99 -6.70 4.73
C ALA A 255 41.71 -5.19 4.79
N ALA A 256 42.77 -4.39 4.61
CA ALA A 256 42.66 -2.94 4.60
C ALA A 256 41.88 -2.43 3.37
N GLY A 257 41.50 -1.15 3.38
CA GLY A 257 40.88 -0.46 2.25
C GLY A 257 39.38 -0.74 2.03
N MET A 258 38.82 -1.74 2.71
CA MET A 258 37.41 -2.13 2.58
C MET A 258 36.43 -1.08 3.11
N ARG A 259 35.23 -1.06 2.51
CA ARG A 259 34.13 -0.14 2.87
C ARG A 259 32.85 -0.91 3.19
N ALA A 260 32.11 -0.47 4.20
CA ALA A 260 30.76 -0.98 4.44
C ALA A 260 29.75 -0.21 3.56
N ARG A 261 28.93 -0.93 2.82
CA ARG A 261 27.75 -0.40 2.13
C ARG A 261 26.50 -0.83 2.88
N VAL A 262 25.60 0.11 3.13
CA VAL A 262 24.26 -0.14 3.64
C VAL A 262 23.23 0.40 2.67
N ALA A 263 22.12 -0.31 2.50
CA ALA A 263 21.01 0.06 1.64
C ALA A 263 19.69 -0.48 2.20
#